data_AF-A0A3M1ZQH9-F1
#
_entry.id   AF-A0A3M1ZQH9-F1
#
_cell.length_a   1.000
_cell.length_b   1.000
_cell.length_c   1.000
_cell.angle_alpha   90.00
_cell.angle_beta   90.00
_cell.angle_gamma   90.00
#
_symmetry.space_group_name_H-M   'P 1'
#
loop_
_entity.id
_entity.type
_entity.pdbx_description
1 polymer ?
#
loop_
_entity_poly.entity_id
_entity_poly.type
_entity_poly.pdbx_seq_one_letter_code
_entity_poly.pdbx_strand_id
1 'polypeptide(L)'
;MGKFDFETARYSDEIPSLVQYPAMMLPQLGLALLRELDIRPTSILDPFCGAGSTFVVGAKMDVPQMVGHDMNPYAVFIAKVKFSNINYSIAQNEYERIGQVLGAGYVPNIIDVAHLVPKL
;
A
#
# COMPACT_ATOMS: atom_id res chain seq x y z
N MET A 1 9.20 22.08 -17.63
CA MET A 1 8.89 20.93 -16.76
C MET A 1 7.91 20.04 -17.51
N GLY A 2 8.20 18.75 -17.62
CA GLY A 2 7.34 17.81 -18.35
C GLY A 2 6.05 17.51 -17.58
N LYS A 3 4.97 17.14 -18.28
CA LYS A 3 3.67 16.79 -17.66
C LYS A 3 3.75 15.61 -16.67
N PHE A 4 4.74 14.73 -16.86
CA PHE A 4 4.99 13.56 -16.02
C PHE A 4 6.17 13.74 -15.07
N ASP A 5 6.57 14.98 -14.83
CA ASP A 5 7.66 15.32 -13.93
C ASP A 5 7.11 15.51 -12.52
N PHE A 6 7.28 14.48 -11.68
CA PHE A 6 6.74 14.40 -10.33
C PHE A 6 7.78 14.75 -9.26
N GLU A 7 8.64 15.74 -9.51
CA GLU A 7 9.82 16.08 -8.67
C GLU A 7 9.51 16.26 -7.18
N THR A 8 8.32 16.77 -6.85
CA THR A 8 7.90 16.99 -5.46
C THR A 8 6.96 15.93 -4.92
N ALA A 9 6.45 15.03 -5.77
CA ALA A 9 5.47 14.04 -5.35
C ALA A 9 6.15 12.90 -4.59
N ARG A 10 5.48 12.44 -3.54
CA ARG A 10 5.95 11.31 -2.74
C ARG A 10 4.96 10.18 -2.84
N TYR A 11 5.48 8.96 -2.71
CA TYR A 11 4.64 7.77 -2.64
C TYR A 11 3.64 7.85 -1.47
N SER A 12 4.07 8.43 -0.36
CA SER A 12 3.29 8.60 0.87
C SER A 12 2.04 9.46 0.70
N ASP A 13 1.98 10.29 -0.35
CA ASP A 13 0.87 11.22 -0.55
C ASP A 13 -0.43 10.47 -0.94
N GLU A 14 -0.30 9.25 -1.50
CA GLU A 14 -1.44 8.44 -1.91
C GLU A 14 -1.79 7.35 -0.89
N ILE A 15 -0.77 6.69 -0.31
CA ILE A 15 -0.90 5.68 0.75
C ILE A 15 0.27 5.81 1.73
N PRO A 16 0.04 5.78 3.07
CA PRO A 16 1.10 5.71 4.05
C PRO A 16 2.05 4.55 3.76
N SER A 17 3.33 4.86 3.61
CA SER A 17 4.34 3.84 3.30
C SER A 17 4.57 2.95 4.52
N LEU A 18 3.84 1.84 4.63
CA LEU A 18 4.07 0.80 5.63
C LEU A 18 5.51 0.26 5.56
N VAL A 19 6.02 0.07 4.34
CA VAL A 19 7.37 -0.44 4.06
C VAL A 19 7.86 0.18 2.75
N GLN A 20 9.09 0.71 2.76
CA GLN A 20 9.76 1.15 1.54
C GLN A 20 10.29 -0.06 0.78
N TYR A 21 10.02 -0.13 -0.52
CA TYR A 21 10.61 -1.11 -1.43
C TYR A 21 11.33 -0.34 -2.56
N PRO A 22 12.52 -0.78 -3.01
CA PRO A 22 13.28 -0.05 -4.02
C PRO A 22 12.53 0.05 -5.35
N ALA A 23 12.82 1.12 -6.10
CA ALA A 23 12.33 1.35 -7.47
C ALA A 23 10.79 1.26 -7.63
N MET A 24 10.03 1.67 -6.61
CA MET A 24 8.57 1.72 -6.70
C MET A 24 8.10 2.83 -7.64
N MET A 25 7.12 2.51 -8.48
CA MET A 25 6.38 3.51 -9.25
C MET A 25 5.61 4.45 -8.31
N LEU A 26 5.64 5.76 -8.60
CA LEU A 26 4.75 6.74 -7.98
C LEU A 26 3.31 6.51 -8.48
N PRO A 27 2.32 6.25 -7.61
CA PRO A 27 0.93 6.00 -8.05
C PRO A 27 0.33 7.17 -8.84
N GLN A 28 0.77 8.40 -8.58
CA GLN A 28 0.36 9.60 -9.31
C GLN A 28 0.68 9.52 -10.80
N LEU A 29 1.77 8.86 -11.18
CA LEU A 29 2.11 8.61 -12.59
C LEU A 29 1.06 7.74 -13.26
N GLY A 30 0.67 6.63 -12.63
CA GLY A 30 -0.37 5.73 -13.16
C GLY A 30 -1.73 6.41 -13.27
N LEU A 31 -2.12 7.20 -12.25
CA LEU A 31 -3.36 7.99 -12.28
C LEU A 31 -3.34 9.04 -13.41
N ALA A 32 -2.22 9.74 -13.59
CA ALA A 32 -2.08 10.73 -14.65
C ALA A 32 -2.17 10.09 -16.05
N LEU A 33 -1.53 8.93 -16.24
CA LEU A 33 -1.58 8.18 -17.50
C LEU A 33 -3.00 7.72 -17.83
N LEU A 34 -3.72 7.12 -16.88
CA LEU A 34 -5.10 6.66 -17.11
C LEU A 34 -6.04 7.83 -17.43
N ARG A 35 -5.89 8.97 -16.74
CA ARG A 35 -6.67 10.19 -17.02
C ARG A 35 -6.38 10.77 -18.39
N GLU A 36 -5.11 10.82 -18.79
CA GLU A 36 -4.72 11.36 -20.11
C GLU A 36 -5.23 10.51 -21.26
N LEU A 37 -5.28 9.20 -21.08
CA LEU A 37 -5.80 8.27 -22.08
C LEU A 37 -7.33 8.09 -21.99
N ASP A 38 -7.99 8.77 -21.04
CA ASP A 38 -9.42 8.61 -20.72
C ASP A 38 -9.83 7.14 -20.49
N ILE A 39 -8.96 6.38 -19.82
CA ILE A 39 -9.17 4.96 -19.52
C ILE A 39 -9.77 4.79 -18.14
N ARG A 40 -10.89 4.08 -18.07
CA ARG A 40 -11.48 3.58 -16.82
C ARG A 40 -11.37 2.06 -16.78
N PRO A 41 -10.34 1.51 -16.13
CA PRO A 41 -10.14 0.07 -16.09
C PRO A 41 -11.23 -0.61 -15.26
N THR A 42 -11.77 -1.72 -15.76
CA THR A 42 -12.65 -2.61 -15.00
C THR A 42 -11.87 -3.77 -14.38
N SER A 43 -10.64 -4.00 -14.83
CA SER A 43 -9.68 -4.90 -14.22
C SER A 43 -8.24 -4.44 -14.46
N ILE A 44 -7.32 -4.88 -13.60
CA ILE A 44 -5.88 -4.64 -13.73
C ILE A 44 -5.14 -5.96 -13.65
N LEU A 45 -4.19 -6.15 -14.57
CA LEU A 45 -3.17 -7.19 -14.51
C LEU A 45 -1.80 -6.52 -14.49
N ASP A 46 -1.02 -6.79 -13.44
CA ASP A 46 0.36 -6.31 -13.33
C ASP A 46 1.33 -7.48 -13.13
N PRO A 47 2.06 -7.92 -14.17
CA PRO A 47 2.99 -9.05 -14.08
C PRO A 47 4.30 -8.73 -13.33
N PHE A 48 4.52 -7.47 -12.95
CA PHE A 48 5.69 -6.98 -12.20
C PHE A 48 5.25 -6.00 -11.11
N CYS A 49 4.29 -6.44 -10.29
CA CYS A 49 3.54 -5.54 -9.42
C CYS A 49 4.36 -4.95 -8.27
N GLY A 50 5.55 -5.51 -7.99
CA GLY A 50 6.42 -5.08 -6.91
C GLY A 50 5.66 -4.98 -5.59
N ALA A 51 5.79 -3.82 -4.94
CA ALA A 51 5.09 -3.51 -3.69
C ALA A 51 3.66 -2.97 -3.88
N GLY A 52 3.08 -3.13 -5.07
CA GLY A 52 1.66 -2.90 -5.34
C GLY A 52 1.27 -1.47 -5.74
N SER A 53 2.18 -0.65 -6.30
CA SER A 53 1.87 0.72 -6.73
C SER A 53 0.70 0.78 -7.72
N THR A 54 0.63 -0.16 -8.65
CA THR A 54 -0.45 -0.25 -9.65
C THR A 54 -1.80 -0.55 -9.00
N PHE A 55 -1.83 -1.34 -7.91
CA PHE A 55 -3.06 -1.61 -7.17
C PHE A 55 -3.52 -0.38 -6.37
N VAL A 56 -2.61 0.53 -5.99
CA VAL A 56 -3.00 1.82 -5.39
C VAL A 56 -3.80 2.64 -6.39
N VAL A 57 -3.32 2.69 -7.64
CA VAL A 57 -4.02 3.35 -8.75
C VAL A 57 -5.39 2.73 -8.96
N GLY A 58 -5.47 1.39 -9.00
CA GLY A 58 -6.73 0.68 -9.16
C GLY A 58 -7.72 0.91 -8.01
N ALA A 59 -7.25 0.87 -6.76
CA ALA A 59 -8.08 1.17 -5.59
C ALA A 59 -8.64 2.59 -5.64
N LYS A 60 -7.82 3.59 -6.01
CA LYS A 60 -8.24 5.00 -6.17
C LYS A 60 -9.22 5.23 -7.32
N MET A 61 -9.34 4.27 -8.24
CA MET A 61 -10.23 4.30 -9.40
C MET A 61 -11.39 3.32 -9.26
N ASP A 62 -11.60 2.76 -8.06
CA ASP A 62 -12.66 1.78 -7.75
C ASP A 62 -12.65 0.54 -8.67
N VAL A 63 -11.45 0.09 -9.07
CA VAL A 63 -11.29 -1.09 -9.94
C VAL A 63 -11.64 -2.36 -9.15
N PRO A 64 -12.65 -3.14 -9.58
CA PRO A 64 -13.16 -4.26 -8.79
C PRO A 64 -12.25 -5.49 -8.81
N GLN A 65 -11.39 -5.64 -9.82
CA GLN A 65 -10.52 -6.80 -9.97
C GLN A 65 -9.09 -6.38 -10.28
N MET A 66 -8.16 -6.79 -9.42
CA MET A 66 -6.74 -6.53 -9.59
C MET A 66 -5.95 -7.80 -9.32
N VAL A 67 -5.11 -8.19 -10.27
CA VAL A 67 -4.25 -9.36 -10.18
C VAL A 67 -2.82 -8.94 -10.50
N GLY A 68 -1.85 -9.49 -9.78
CA GLY A 68 -0.48 -9.32 -10.21
C GLY A 68 0.45 -10.35 -9.63
N HIS A 69 1.65 -10.31 -10.18
CA HIS A 69 2.74 -11.23 -9.90
C HIS A 69 4.02 -10.42 -9.75
N ASP A 70 4.94 -10.93 -8.95
CA ASP A 70 6.31 -10.42 -8.89
C ASP A 70 7.24 -11.59 -8.58
N MET A 71 8.46 -11.56 -9.11
CA MET A 71 9.46 -12.58 -8.82
C MET A 71 9.92 -12.52 -7.35
N ASN A 72 9.90 -11.35 -6.73
CA ASN A 72 10.31 -11.19 -5.35
C ASN A 72 9.12 -11.46 -4.40
N PRO A 73 9.13 -12.58 -3.65
CA PRO A 73 8.05 -12.89 -2.72
C PRO A 73 7.90 -11.85 -1.60
N TYR A 74 8.96 -11.11 -1.27
CA TYR A 74 8.90 -10.02 -0.29
C TYR A 74 8.08 -8.83 -0.82
N ALA A 75 8.22 -8.51 -2.10
CA ALA A 75 7.44 -7.44 -2.75
C ALA A 75 5.94 -7.81 -2.76
N VAL A 76 5.64 -9.05 -3.14
CA VAL A 76 4.28 -9.62 -3.08
C VAL A 76 3.72 -9.59 -1.66
N PHE A 77 4.53 -9.90 -0.64
CA PHE A 77 4.11 -9.83 0.76
C PHE A 77 3.75 -8.39 1.17
N ILE A 78 4.59 -7.41 0.83
CA ILE A 78 4.30 -5.99 1.10
C ILE A 78 2.99 -5.57 0.41
N ALA A 79 2.82 -5.93 -0.86
CA ALA A 79 1.59 -5.63 -1.59
C ALA A 79 0.37 -6.24 -0.89
N LYS A 80 0.42 -7.53 -0.53
CA LYS A 80 -0.66 -8.20 0.20
C LYS A 80 -1.00 -7.48 1.51
N VAL A 81 0.00 -7.13 2.32
CA VAL A 81 -0.22 -6.43 3.59
C VAL A 81 -0.87 -5.06 3.38
N LYS A 82 -0.43 -4.29 2.37
CA LYS A 82 -1.01 -2.98 2.04
C LYS A 82 -2.49 -3.02 1.70
N PHE A 83 -2.95 -4.09 1.05
CA PHE A 83 -4.34 -4.26 0.61
C PHE A 83 -5.13 -5.25 1.48
N SER A 84 -4.56 -5.72 2.59
CA SER A 84 -5.27 -6.56 3.54
C SER A 84 -6.06 -5.70 4.51
N ASN A 85 -7.38 -5.91 4.58
CA ASN A 85 -8.19 -5.34 5.65
C ASN A 85 -7.85 -6.04 6.97
N ILE A 86 -7.14 -5.32 7.85
CA ILE A 86 -6.88 -5.77 9.20
C ILE A 86 -8.02 -5.31 10.08
N ASN A 87 -8.70 -6.26 10.74
CA ASN A 87 -9.65 -5.91 11.79
C ASN A 87 -8.86 -5.38 13.00
N TYR A 88 -9.08 -4.11 13.34
CA TYR A 88 -8.39 -3.45 14.44
C TYR A 88 -8.50 -4.21 15.76
N SER A 89 -9.66 -4.79 16.08
CA SER A 89 -9.83 -5.54 17.34
C SER A 89 -8.98 -6.80 17.37
N ILE A 90 -8.83 -7.48 16.23
CA ILE A 90 -7.98 -8.67 16.11
C ILE A 90 -6.50 -8.28 16.24
N ALA A 91 -6.08 -7.21 15.56
CA ALA A 91 -4.72 -6.72 15.66
C ALA A 91 -4.36 -6.29 17.10
N GLN A 92 -5.28 -5.60 17.77
CA GLN A 92 -5.11 -5.19 19.16
C GLN A 92 -5.00 -6.39 20.10
N ASN A 93 -5.85 -7.40 19.94
CA ASN A 93 -5.82 -8.62 20.75
C ASN A 93 -4.51 -9.40 20.57
N GLU A 94 -4.04 -9.58 19.34
CA GLU A 94 -2.77 -10.27 19.08
C GLU A 94 -1.58 -9.48 19.61
N TYR A 95 -1.62 -8.15 19.51
CA TYR A 95 -0.60 -7.28 20.09
C TYR A 95 -0.52 -7.44 21.61
N GLU A 96 -1.66 -7.44 22.32
CA GLU A 96 -1.71 -7.67 23.76
C GLU A 96 -1.19 -9.07 24.14
N ARG A 97 -1.56 -10.09 23.35
CA ARG A 97 -1.09 -11.47 23.53
C ARG A 97 0.43 -11.60 23.38
N ILE A 98 1.00 -10.94 22.37
CA ILE A 98 2.46 -10.89 22.17
C ILE A 98 3.14 -10.19 23.36
N GLY A 99 2.57 -9.09 23.85
CA GLY A 99 3.08 -8.40 25.04
C GLY A 99 3.12 -9.29 26.29
N GLN A 100 2.11 -10.14 26.48
CA GLN A 100 2.07 -11.10 27.59
C GLN A 100 3.16 -12.17 27.47
N VAL A 101 3.45 -12.66 26.26
CA VAL A 101 4.49 -13.68 26.01
C VAL A 101 5.89 -13.10 26.20
N LEU A 102 6.11 -11.85 25.80
CA LEU A 102 7.43 -11.19 25.87
C LEU A 102 7.77 -10.64 27.27
N GLY A 103 6.79 -10.54 28.18
CA GLY A 103 6.98 -10.18 29.59
C GLY A 103 7.01 -8.66 29.88
N ALA A 104 6.93 -8.30 31.17
CA ALA A 104 6.76 -6.92 31.66
C ALA A 104 7.90 -5.92 31.31
N GLY A 105 9.01 -6.40 30.76
CA GLY A 105 10.13 -5.58 30.27
C GLY A 105 10.06 -5.22 28.79
N TYR A 106 9.11 -5.80 28.04
CA TYR A 106 8.87 -5.42 26.66
C TYR A 106 8.17 -4.06 26.64
N VAL A 107 8.90 -3.03 26.24
CA VAL A 107 8.35 -1.72 25.89
C VAL A 107 8.15 -1.74 24.39
N PRO A 108 6.94 -2.05 23.89
CA PRO A 108 6.65 -1.92 22.48
C PRO A 108 6.96 -0.49 22.05
N ASN A 109 7.58 -0.35 20.88
CA ASN A 109 7.78 0.95 20.24
C ASN A 109 6.40 1.38 19.69
N ILE A 110 5.51 1.80 20.60
CA ILE A 110 4.11 2.11 20.32
C ILE A 110 4.06 3.35 19.42
N ILE A 111 3.43 3.20 18.26
CA ILE A 111 2.94 4.31 17.46
C ILE A 111 1.42 4.28 17.58
N ASP A 112 0.83 5.33 18.15
CA ASP A 112 -0.62 5.52 18.14
C ASP A 112 -1.08 5.86 16.72
N VAL A 113 -1.58 4.84 16.02
CA VAL A 113 -2.07 4.94 14.63
C VAL A 113 -3.59 5.10 14.55
N ALA A 114 -4.30 5.29 15.68
CA ALA A 114 -5.76 5.44 15.67
C ALA A 114 -6.22 6.64 14.81
N HIS A 115 -5.34 7.63 14.65
CA HIS A 115 -5.52 8.83 13.84
C HIS A 115 -4.96 8.71 12.42
N LEU A 116 -4.21 7.64 12.12
CA LEU A 116 -3.41 7.48 10.90
C LEU A 116 -4.01 6.52 9.88
N VAL A 117 -5.18 5.92 10.14
CA VAL A 117 -5.87 5.09 9.15
C VAL A 117 -6.47 6.02 8.09
N PRO A 118 -5.94 6.08 6.86
CA PRO A 118 -6.69 6.66 5.77
C PRO A 118 -7.82 5.65 5.50
N LYS A 119 -9.07 6.10 5.59
CA LYS A 119 -10.16 5.38 4.94
C LYS A 119 -9.80 5.32 3.46
N LEU A 120 -9.47 4.13 2.97
CA LEU A 120 -9.52 3.82 1.54
C LEU A 120 -10.98 3.95 1.08
#